data_AF-A0ABD6CEW1-F1
#
_entry.id   AF-A0ABD6CEW1-F1
#
_cell.length_a   1.000
_cell.length_b   1.000
_cell.length_c   1.000
_cell.angle_alpha   90.00
_cell.angle_beta   90.00
_cell.angle_gamma   90.00
#
_symmetry.space_group_name_H-M   'P 1'
#
loop_
_entity.id
_entity.type
_entity.pdbx_description
1 polymer ?
#
loop_
_entity_poly.entity_id
_entity_poly.type
_entity_poly.pdbx_seq_one_letter_code
_entity_poly.pdbx_strand_id
1 'polypeptide(L)' 'MRFPAEAVPDGGIFLPHHLYIGVGVMLFGFALVWDPYDKAGAVLTLLGLYIAADDAVSHVFGVWTPLDHIWKVWLAGVMT' A
#
# COMPACT_ATOMS: atom_id res chain seq x y z
N MET A 1 17.34 -10.28 -13.39
CA MET A 1 16.01 -10.91 -13.20
C MET A 1 15.06 -9.81 -12.78
N ARG A 2 13.87 -9.71 -13.39
CA ARG A 2 12.83 -8.76 -12.98
C ARG A 2 12.05 -9.39 -11.82
N PHE A 3 11.73 -8.62 -10.78
CA PHE A 3 10.93 -9.10 -9.67
C PHE A 3 9.55 -9.53 -10.20
N PRO A 4 9.06 -10.73 -9.86
CA PRO A 4 7.85 -11.27 -10.48
C PRO A 4 6.60 -10.70 -9.80
N ALA A 5 6.30 -9.43 -10.07
CA ALA A 5 5.26 -8.65 -9.40
C ALA A 5 3.85 -9.27 -9.38
N GLU A 6 3.56 -10.16 -10.33
CA GLU A 6 2.24 -10.83 -10.39
C GLU A 6 2.20 -12.17 -9.62
N ALA A 7 3.37 -12.75 -9.30
CA ALA A 7 3.49 -14.03 -8.60
C ALA A 7 3.99 -13.86 -7.16
N VAL A 8 4.82 -12.86 -6.92
CA VAL A 8 5.48 -12.46 -5.67
C VAL A 8 5.83 -10.97 -5.90
N PRO A 9 5.00 -9.98 -5.49
CA PRO A 9 4.02 -9.91 -4.42
C PRO A 9 2.57 -10.15 -4.87
N ASP A 10 1.79 -10.78 -4.00
CA ASP A 10 0.62 -10.13 -3.38
C ASP A 10 -0.61 -9.86 -4.27
N GLY A 11 -0.77 -10.50 -5.43
CA GLY A 11 -2.04 -10.48 -6.21
C GLY A 11 -3.34 -10.91 -5.48
N GLY A 12 -3.33 -11.05 -4.16
CA GLY A 12 -4.51 -11.17 -3.31
C GLY A 12 -5.15 -9.81 -3.02
N ILE A 13 -6.36 -9.62 -3.55
CA ILE A 13 -7.21 -8.40 -3.55
C ILE A 13 -7.35 -7.61 -2.23
N PHE A 14 -6.95 -8.17 -1.09
CA PHE A 14 -7.09 -7.55 0.23
C PHE A 14 -5.76 -7.13 0.88
N LEU A 15 -4.62 -7.37 0.23
CA LEU A 15 -3.33 -6.93 0.75
C LEU A 15 -3.18 -5.42 0.59
N PRO A 16 -2.64 -4.69 1.59
CA PRO A 16 -2.55 -3.24 1.51
C PRO A 16 -1.81 -2.73 0.28
N HIS A 17 -0.83 -3.48 -0.24
CA HIS A 17 -0.13 -3.22 -1.50
C HIS A 17 -1.05 -3.51 -2.71
N HIS A 18 -2.09 -2.70 -2.82
CA HIS A 18 -2.93 -2.57 -4.00
C HIS A 18 -3.14 -1.08 -4.22
N LEU A 19 -2.89 -0.61 -5.44
CA LEU A 19 -2.97 0.80 -5.81
C LEU A 19 -4.23 1.48 -5.27
N TYR A 20 -5.40 0.86 -5.45
CA TYR A 20 -6.68 1.47 -5.06
C TYR A 20 -6.89 1.55 -3.54
N ILE A 21 -6.31 0.64 -2.76
CA ILE A 21 -6.38 0.68 -1.29
C ILE A 21 -5.54 1.86 -0.81
N GLY A 22 -4.30 1.98 -1.28
CA GLY A 22 -3.43 3.11 -0.96
C GLY A 22 -4.05 4.46 -1.35
N VAL A 23 -4.58 4.58 -2.57
CA VAL A 23 -5.28 5.79 -3.04
C VAL A 23 -6.53 6.08 -2.19
N GLY A 24 -7.32 5.06 -1.84
CA GLY A 24 -8.49 5.20 -0.99
C GLY A 24 -8.13 5.75 0.40
N VAL A 25 -7.11 5.18 1.05
CA VAL A 25 -6.63 5.65 2.37
C VAL A 25 -6.07 7.08 2.28
N MET A 26 -5.34 7.39 1.21
CA MET A 26 -4.78 8.71 0.96
C MET A 26 -5.90 9.77 0.87
N LEU A 27 -6.89 9.52 0.01
CA LEU A 27 -8.00 10.44 -0.21
C LEU A 27 -8.89 10.56 1.02
N PHE A 28 -9.13 9.47 1.74
CA PHE A 28 -9.88 9.49 3.00
C PHE A 28 -9.18 10.36 4.06
N GLY A 29 -7.88 10.14 4.26
CA GLY A 29 -7.07 10.92 5.21
C GLY A 29 -7.09 12.42 4.89
N PHE A 30 -6.91 12.77 3.63
CA PHE A 30 -6.86 14.15 3.18
C PHE A 30 -8.23 14.83 3.20
N ALA A 31 -9.24 14.21 2.58
CA ALA A 31 -10.53 14.86 2.33
C ALA A 31 -11.47 14.82 3.54
N LEU A 32 -11.38 13.79 4.38
CA LEU A 32 -12.39 13.53 5.42
C LEU A 32 -11.85 13.63 6.84
N VAL A 33 -10.54 13.45 7.05
CA VAL A 33 -9.94 13.42 8.40
C VAL A 33 -9.11 14.67 8.71
N TRP A 34 -8.49 15.28 7.71
CA TRP A 34 -7.50 16.34 7.92
C TRP A 34 -8.02 17.56 8.66
N ASP A 35 -9.19 18.08 8.30
CA ASP A 35 -9.73 19.31 8.91
C ASP A 35 -10.07 19.13 10.41
N PRO A 36 -10.85 18.10 10.83
CA PRO A 36 -11.14 17.88 12.24
C PRO A 36 -9.97 17.30 13.04
N TYR A 37 -9.03 16.60 12.38
CA TYR A 37 -7.93 15.87 13.02
C TYR A 37 -6.63 15.94 12.20
N ASP A 38 -6.02 17.11 12.16
CA ASP A 38 -4.83 17.45 11.36
C ASP A 38 -3.74 16.37 11.36
N LYS A 39 -3.29 15.93 12.53
CA LYS A 39 -2.23 14.92 12.66
C LYS A 39 -2.67 13.55 12.12
N ALA A 40 -3.90 13.14 12.42
CA ALA A 40 -4.41 11.86 11.97
C ALA A 40 -4.63 11.87 10.45
N GLY A 41 -5.19 12.94 9.89
CA GLY A 41 -5.36 13.11 8.45
C GLY A 41 -4.03 13.12 7.70
N ALA A 42 -3.02 13.81 8.24
CA ALA A 42 -1.67 13.81 7.69
C ALA A 42 -1.05 12.42 7.67
N VAL A 43 -1.13 11.68 8.79
CA VAL A 43 -0.62 10.31 8.87
C VAL A 43 -1.33 9.40 7.86
N LEU A 44 -2.66 9.44 7.79
CA LEU A 44 -3.42 8.61 6.84
C LEU A 44 -3.09 8.96 5.39
N THR A 45 -2.98 10.25 5.06
CA THR A 45 -2.65 10.71 3.71
C THR A 45 -1.28 10.19 3.27
N LEU A 46 -0.26 10.38 4.13
CA LEU A 46 1.10 9.97 3.84
C LEU A 46 1.24 8.45 3.79
N LEU A 47 0.55 7.72 4.67
CA LEU A 47 0.53 6.26 4.66
C LEU A 47 -0.12 5.72 3.39
N GLY A 48 -1.27 6.25 3.01
CA GLY A 48 -1.96 5.84 1.77
C GLY A 48 -1.13 6.14 0.52
N LEU A 49 -0.47 7.30 0.47
CA LEU A 49 0.44 7.65 -0.61
C LEU A 49 1.63 6.68 -0.68
N TYR A 50 2.22 6.35 0.48
CA TYR A 50 3.35 5.42 0.53
C TYR A 50 2.95 4.03 0.01
N ILE A 51 1.79 3.52 0.42
CA ILE A 51 1.23 2.25 -0.05
C ILE A 51 0.98 2.26 -1.57
N ALA A 52 0.37 3.32 -2.09
CA ALA A 52 0.07 3.43 -3.53
C ALA A 52 1.35 3.55 -4.37
N ALA A 53 2.33 4.32 -3.89
CA ALA A 53 3.60 4.52 -4.59
C ALA A 53 4.42 3.24 -4.63
N ASP A 54 4.43 2.51 -3.53
CA ASP A 54 5.08 1.21 -3.38
C ASP A 54 4.56 0.17 -4.40
N ASP A 55 3.24 0.01 -4.49
CA ASP A 55 2.57 -0.86 -5.46
C ASP A 55 2.87 -0.44 -6.92
N ALA A 56 2.73 0.85 -7.22
CA ALA A 56 3.02 1.37 -8.55
C ALA A 56 4.48 1.15 -8.97
N VAL A 57 5.44 1.36 -8.07
CA VAL A 57 6.87 1.15 -8.34
C VAL A 57 7.15 -0.33 -8.61
N SER A 58 6.59 -1.21 -7.78
CA SER A 58 6.72 -2.66 -7.93
C SER A 58 6.19 -3.13 -9.29
N HIS A 59 4.96 -2.77 -9.67
CA HIS A 59 4.36 -3.22 -10.94
C HIS A 59 4.99 -2.56 -12.18
N VAL A 60 5.24 -1.24 -12.16
CA VAL A 60 5.76 -0.52 -13.33
C VAL A 60 7.20 -0.93 -13.64
N PHE A 61 8.06 -1.00 -12.62
CA PHE A 61 9.49 -1.26 -12.81
C PHE A 61 9.87 -2.73 -12.60
N GLY A 62 8.99 -3.53 -11.99
CA GLY A 62 9.29 -4.92 -11.64
C GLY A 62 10.49 -5.00 -10.71
N VAL A 63 10.52 -4.13 -9.71
CA VAL A 63 11.54 -4.09 -8.66
C VAL A 63 10.88 -4.45 -7.34
N TRP A 64 11.63 -5.16 -6.49
CA TRP A 64 11.19 -5.44 -5.13
C TRP A 64 11.22 -4.17 -4.29
N THR A 65 10.23 -4.02 -3.42
CA THR A 65 10.13 -2.95 -2.42
C THR A 65 10.05 -3.52 -1.00
N PRO A 66 10.46 -2.76 0.04
CA PRO A 66 10.46 -3.27 1.42
C PRO A 66 9.09 -3.74 1.93
N LEU A 67 8.02 -3.07 1.49
CA LEU A 67 6.65 -3.40 1.86
C LEU A 67 6.21 -4.78 1.33
N ASP A 68 6.72 -5.23 0.17
CA ASP A 68 6.48 -6.57 -0.38
C ASP A 68 6.80 -7.70 0.60
N HIS A 69 7.84 -7.51 1.42
CA HIS A 69 8.27 -8.50 2.39
C HIS A 69 7.43 -8.43 3.65
N ILE A 70 7.09 -7.23 4.11
CA ILE A 70 6.26 -7.02 5.30
C ILE A 70 4.87 -7.63 5.10
N TRP A 71 4.25 -7.38 3.94
CA TRP A 71 2.91 -7.89 3.65
C TRP A 71 2.83 -9.41 3.58
N LYS A 72 3.82 -10.05 2.94
CA LYS A 72 3.89 -11.51 2.83
C LYS A 72 4.13 -12.21 4.17
N VAL A 73 5.06 -11.70 4.96
CA VAL A 73 5.50 -12.39 6.18
C VAL A 73 4.51 -12.19 7.32
N TRP A 74 3.94 -10.98 7.45
CA TRP A 74 3.17 -10.62 8.64
C TRP A 74 1.67 -10.53 8.41
N LEU A 75 1.21 -10.04 7.26
CA LEU A 75 -0.21 -9.75 7.04
C LEU A 75 -0.94 -10.88 6.32
N ALA A 76 -0.32 -11.50 5.32
CA ALA A 76 -0.91 -12.66 4.64
C ALA A 76 -1.21 -13.79 5.64
N GLY A 77 -0.30 -14.10 6.56
CA GLY A 77 -0.49 -15.13 7.58
C GLY A 77 -1.55 -14.83 8.65
N VAL A 78 -2.06 -13.59 8.71
CA VAL A 78 -3.15 -13.19 9.63
C VAL A 78 -4.51 -13.20 8.92
N MET A 79 -4.53 -13.14 7.59
CA MET A 79 -5.75 -13.10 6.76
C MET A 79 -6.14 -14.46 6.18
N THR A 80 -5.39 -15.53 6.50
CA THR A 80 -5.62 -16.94 6.12
C THR A 80 -5.98 -17.78 7.33
#